data_AF-A0A8J6W8S0-F1
#
_entry.id   AF-A0A8J6W8S0-F1
#
_cell.length_a   1.000
_cell.length_b   1.000
_cell.length_c   1.000
_cell.angle_alpha   90.00
_cell.angle_beta   90.00
_cell.angle_gamma   90.00
#
_symmetry.space_group_name_H-M   'P 1'
#
loop_
_entity.id
_entity.type
_entity.pdbx_description
1 polymer ?
#
loop_
_entity_poly.entity_id
_entity_poly.type
_entity_poly.pdbx_seq_one_letter_code
_entity_poly.pdbx_strand_id
1 'polypeptide(L)'
;MHPQSLPESAIDWDELFDYLPGTLVEQVDQPGILYEIEGYEATMVPPIWLVNDPRPRYPHELRIVSRQPARVCALEPTAPPPRTMHPV
;
A
#
# COMPACT_ATOMS: atom_id res chain seq x y z
N MET A 1 -28.60 -14.89 23.78
CA MET A 1 -27.13 -15.04 23.79
C MET A 1 -26.67 -15.07 22.33
N HIS A 2 -26.32 -13.92 21.77
CA HIS A 2 -25.71 -13.87 20.44
C HIS A 2 -24.23 -14.29 20.59
N PRO A 3 -23.70 -15.18 19.73
CA PRO A 3 -22.28 -15.48 19.76
C PRO A 3 -21.54 -14.22 19.34
N GLN A 4 -20.60 -13.78 20.17
CA GLN A 4 -19.64 -12.76 19.75
C GLN A 4 -18.76 -13.40 18.69
N SER A 5 -19.03 -13.08 17.43
CA SER A 5 -18.10 -13.31 16.34
C SER A 5 -16.78 -12.62 16.74
N LEU A 6 -15.69 -13.39 16.78
CA LEU A 6 -14.34 -12.84 16.87
C LEU A 6 -14.23 -11.68 15.86
N PRO A 7 -13.54 -10.56 16.17
CA PRO A 7 -13.17 -9.62 15.14
C PRO A 7 -12.21 -10.40 14.24
N GLU A 8 -12.74 -10.95 13.16
CA GLU A 8 -11.96 -11.31 11.99
C GLU A 8 -11.26 -10.00 11.64
N SER A 9 -9.96 -9.93 11.91
CA SER A 9 -9.13 -8.74 11.77
C SER A 9 -9.21 -8.29 10.32
N ALA A 10 -10.26 -7.53 10.00
CA ALA A 10 -10.47 -6.99 8.69
C ALA A 10 -9.24 -6.12 8.44
N ILE A 11 -8.43 -6.52 7.48
CA ILE A 11 -7.30 -5.72 7.01
C ILE A 11 -7.90 -4.34 6.72
N ASP A 12 -7.39 -3.32 7.41
CA ASP A 12 -7.74 -1.94 7.11
C ASP A 12 -7.11 -1.58 5.77
N TRP A 13 -7.84 -1.90 4.70
CA TRP A 13 -7.39 -1.69 3.34
C TRP A 13 -7.12 -0.21 3.08
N ASP A 14 -7.86 0.70 3.70
CA ASP A 14 -7.69 2.14 3.54
C ASP A 14 -6.31 2.57 4.07
N GLU A 15 -5.95 2.10 5.27
CA GLU A 15 -4.63 2.32 5.85
C GLU A 15 -3.51 1.67 5.02
N LEU A 16 -3.71 0.44 4.52
CA LEU A 16 -2.71 -0.25 3.70
C LEU A 16 -2.35 0.53 2.42
N PHE A 17 -3.35 1.13 1.76
CA PHE A 17 -3.13 1.91 0.55
C PHE A 17 -2.34 3.20 0.79
N ASP A 18 -2.33 3.69 2.02
CA ASP A 18 -1.58 4.88 2.40
C ASP A 18 -0.07 4.61 2.57
N TYR A 19 0.30 3.37 2.94
CA TYR A 19 1.67 2.96 3.25
C TYR A 19 2.23 1.94 2.26
N LEU A 20 2.02 2.18 0.97
CA LEU A 20 2.57 1.34 -0.08
C LEU A 20 4.11 1.49 -0.20
N PRO A 21 4.83 0.43 -0.58
CA PRO A 21 6.25 0.51 -0.90
C PRO A 21 6.55 1.62 -1.93
N GLY A 22 7.66 2.33 -1.74
CA GLY A 22 8.03 3.47 -2.60
C GLY A 22 7.44 4.82 -2.16
N THR A 23 6.53 4.83 -1.19
CA THR A 23 5.97 6.08 -0.62
C THR A 23 7.04 6.81 0.18
N LEU A 24 7.18 8.12 -0.03
CA LEU A 24 8.12 8.96 0.73
C LEU A 24 7.48 9.54 1.97
N VAL A 25 8.13 9.33 3.11
CA VAL A 25 7.69 9.77 4.44
C VAL A 25 8.80 10.46 5.20
N GLU A 26 8.42 11.30 6.16
CA GLU A 26 9.30 11.82 7.21
C GLU A 26 8.88 11.23 8.55
N GLN A 27 9.84 11.05 9.46
CA GLN A 27 9.50 10.80 10.87
C GLN A 27 9.11 12.12 11.52
N VAL A 28 8.02 12.13 12.30
CA VAL A 28 7.51 13.34 12.99
C VAL A 28 8.58 13.96 13.89
N ASP A 29 9.37 13.14 14.58
CA ASP A 29 10.45 13.59 15.47
C ASP A 29 11.73 14.02 14.73
N GLN A 30 11.85 13.71 13.44
CA GLN A 30 13.03 14.00 12.60
C GLN A 30 12.60 14.60 11.25
N PRO A 31 12.00 15.80 11.25
CA PRO A 31 11.55 16.46 10.02
C PRO A 31 12.75 16.81 9.13
N GLY A 32 12.56 16.74 7.80
CA GLY A 32 13.59 17.02 6.82
C GLY A 32 14.44 15.82 6.39
N ILE A 33 14.27 14.65 7.03
CA ILE A 33 14.88 13.39 6.59
C ILE A 33 13.80 12.52 5.94
N LEU A 34 13.96 12.28 4.63
CA LEU A 34 13.05 11.44 3.85
C LEU A 34 13.47 9.98 3.93
N TYR A 35 12.47 9.14 4.17
CA TYR A 35 12.57 7.69 4.08
C TYR A 35 11.59 7.19 3.01
N GLU A 36 11.96 6.09 2.38
CA GLU A 36 11.06 5.34 1.51
C GLU A 36 10.48 4.17 2.31
N ILE A 37 9.17 3.91 2.15
CA ILE A 37 8.55 2.71 2.71
C ILE A 37 9.06 1.49 1.96
N GLU A 38 9.59 0.51 2.69
CA GLU A 38 9.95 -0.80 2.16
C GLU A 38 8.71 -1.71 2.08
N GLY A 39 7.87 -1.70 3.13
CA GLY A 39 6.67 -2.51 3.19
C GLY A 39 5.79 -2.24 4.41
N TYR A 40 4.56 -2.75 4.35
CA TYR A 40 3.60 -2.77 5.45
C TYR A 40 3.24 -4.22 5.77
N GLU A 41 3.48 -4.63 7.01
CA GLU A 41 3.23 -5.98 7.51
C GLU A 41 2.13 -5.95 8.57
N ALA A 42 0.88 -6.18 8.15
CA ALA A 42 -0.32 -6.02 8.99
C ALA A 42 -0.36 -6.89 10.27
N THR A 43 0.47 -7.93 10.33
CA THR A 43 0.55 -8.83 11.49
C THR A 43 1.60 -8.40 12.51
N MET A 44 2.38 -7.35 12.22
CA MET A 44 3.43 -6.81 13.07
C MET A 44 2.98 -5.52 13.73
N VAL A 45 3.51 -5.27 14.93
CA VAL A 45 3.24 -4.05 15.70
C VAL A 45 4.59 -3.51 16.20
N PRO A 46 5.12 -2.41 15.64
CA PRO A 46 4.57 -1.59 14.55
C PRO A 46 4.59 -2.27 13.15
N PRO A 47 3.75 -1.82 12.20
CA PRO A 47 3.58 -2.51 10.91
C PRO A 47 4.45 -2.00 9.75
N ILE A 48 5.02 -0.78 9.80
CA ILE A 48 5.66 -0.16 8.63
C ILE A 48 7.18 -0.30 8.68
N TRP A 49 7.80 -0.84 7.64
CA TRP A 49 9.26 -0.86 7.47
C TRP A 49 9.71 0.26 6.54
N LEU A 50 10.80 0.93 6.92
CA LEU A 50 11.44 1.96 6.13
C LEU A 50 12.76 1.44 5.59
N VAL A 51 13.10 1.81 4.36
CA VAL A 51 14.39 1.46 3.75
C VAL A 51 15.52 2.02 4.62
N ASN A 52 16.43 1.12 5.04
CA ASN A 52 17.57 1.41 5.92
C ASN A 52 17.24 1.87 7.36
N ASP A 53 16.00 1.78 7.83
CA ASP A 53 15.69 1.96 9.27
C ASP A 53 15.77 0.59 9.98
N PRO A 54 16.49 0.48 11.12
CA PRO A 54 16.68 -0.80 11.79
C PRO A 54 15.41 -1.34 12.45
N ARG A 55 14.34 -0.55 12.56
CA ARG A 55 13.11 -0.95 13.26
C ARG A 55 11.84 -0.46 12.54
N PRO A 56 10.73 -1.20 12.66
CA PRO A 56 9.47 -0.77 12.09
C PRO A 56 8.89 0.44 12.86
N ARG A 57 7.94 1.14 12.24
CA ARG A 57 7.32 2.39 12.69
C ARG A 57 5.80 2.34 12.67
N TYR A 58 5.18 3.05 13.61
CA TYR A 58 3.75 3.26 13.62
C TYR A 58 3.34 4.32 12.60
N PRO A 59 2.12 4.22 12.06
CA PRO A 59 1.50 5.24 11.20
C PRO A 59 1.62 6.67 11.76
N HIS A 60 1.33 6.86 13.05
CA HIS A 60 1.35 8.19 13.69
C HIS A 60 2.76 8.77 13.91
N GLU A 61 3.81 7.96 13.77
CA GLU A 61 5.21 8.43 13.82
C GLU A 61 5.65 9.00 12.46
N LEU A 62 4.85 8.82 11.41
CA LEU A 62 5.21 9.12 10.03
C LEU A 62 4.31 10.20 9.44
N ARG A 63 4.89 11.01 8.56
CA ARG A 63 4.17 11.96 7.72
C ARG A 63 4.47 11.68 6.26
N ILE A 64 3.43 11.35 5.49
CA ILE A 64 3.54 11.17 4.03
C ILE A 64 3.86 12.52 3.39
N VAL A 65 4.99 12.58 2.68
CA VAL A 65 5.45 13.80 1.98
C VAL A 65 5.10 13.75 0.51
N SER A 66 5.20 12.58 -0.12
CA SER A 66 4.81 12.39 -1.51
C SER A 66 4.28 10.98 -1.73
N ARG A 67 3.06 10.91 -2.25
CA ARG A 67 2.54 9.68 -2.84
C ARG A 67 3.11 9.60 -4.25
N GLN A 68 4.15 8.80 -4.44
CA GLN A 68 4.58 8.50 -5.80
C GLN A 68 3.40 7.83 -6.52
N PRO A 69 3.16 8.14 -7.81
CA PRO A 69 2.19 7.39 -8.58
C PRO A 69 2.62 5.92 -8.53
N ALA A 70 1.72 5.06 -8.05
CA ALA A 70 1.96 3.63 -8.03
C ALA A 70 2.51 3.22 -9.40
N ARG A 71 3.55 2.37 -9.41
CA ARG A 71 4.06 1.79 -10.66
C ARG A 71 3.02 0.79 -11.17
N VAL A 72 1.96 1.30 -11.80
CA VAL A 72 0.88 0.49 -12.35
C VAL A 72 1.41 -0.20 -13.60
N CYS A 73 1.25 -1.51 -13.69
CA CYS A 73 1.46 -2.22 -14.96
C CYS A 73 0.50 -1.64 -16.00
N ALA A 74 1.02 -1.20 -17.15
CA ALA A 74 0.16 -0.78 -18.24
C ALA A 74 -0.66 -1.99 -18.71
N LEU A 75 -1.98 -1.90 -18.62
CA LEU A 75 -2.86 -2.89 -19.23
C LEU A 75 -2.78 -2.67 -20.75
N GLU A 76 -2.31 -3.67 -21.49
CA GLU A 76 -2.38 -3.60 -22.96
C GLU A 76 -3.85 -3.57 -23.38
N PRO A 77 -4.28 -2.61 -24.22
CA PRO A 77 -5.63 -2.60 -24.74
C PRO A 77 -5.86 -3.88 -25.54
N THR A 78 -6.82 -4.69 -25.12
CA THR A 78 -7.21 -5.89 -25.89
C THR A 78 -7.70 -5.43 -27.26
N ALA A 79 -6.98 -5.80 -28.32
CA ALA A 79 -7.46 -5.57 -29.68
C ALA A 79 -8.78 -6.35 -29.85
N PRO A 80 -9.85 -5.74 -30.42
CA PRO A 80 -11.09 -6.46 -30.67
C PRO A 80 -10.81 -7.62 -31.64
N PRO A 81 -11.42 -8.80 -31.43
CA PRO A 81 -11.23 -9.93 -32.32
C PRO A 81 -11.67 -9.55 -33.75
N PRO A 82 -10.99 -10.04 -34.80
CA PRO A 82 -11.40 -9.75 -36.17
C PRO A 82 -12.82 -10.27 -36.38
N ARG A 83 -13.75 -9.37 -36.76
CA ARG A 83 -15.12 -9.73 -37.12
C ARG A 83 -15.06 -10.68 -38.30
N THR A 84 -15.20 -11.97 -38.04
CA THR A 84 -15.29 -12.99 -39.09
C THR A 84 -16.68 -12.85 -39.71
N MET A 85 -16.73 -12.15 -40.85
CA MET A 85 -17.94 -12.00 -41.65
C MET A 85 -18.22 -13.36 -42.30
N HIS A 86 -19.16 -14.11 -41.74
CA HIS A 86 -19.62 -15.37 -42.34
C HIS A 86 -20.51 -15.03 -43.54
N PRO A 87 -20.23 -15.56 -44.75
CA PRO A 87 -21.09 -15.37 -45.90
C PRO A 87 -22.40 -16.17 -45.76
N VAL A 88 -23.46 -15.61 -46.34
CA VAL A 88 -24.86 -16.07 -46.34
C VAL A 88 -25.07 -17.37 -47.13
#